data_AF-A0A9Q1MIU3-F1
#
_entry.id   AF-A0A9Q1MIU3-F1
#
_cell.length_a   1.000
_cell.length_b   1.000
_cell.length_c   1.000
_cell.angle_alpha   90.00
_cell.angle_beta   90.00
_cell.angle_gamma   90.00
#
_symmetry.space_group_name_H-M   'P 1'
#
loop_
_entity.id
_entity.type
_entity.pdbx_description
1 polymer ?
#
loop_
_entity_poly.entity_id
_entity_poly.type
_entity_poly.pdbx_seq_one_letter_code
_entity_poly.pdbx_strand_id
1 'polypeptide(L)'
;MVSGSGISARRIVVDARHHMLGRLSSMLAKELLNGQRVVVVRCEEICLSGGLVRQKMKYLRFLRKRMNTKPSHGPIHFRAPSKILWRTIRGMIPHKTKRGAAALARLKVYEGVPPPYDKIKRMVIPDALKVLRLQAGHKYCLLGKLSSEVGWNHYDTIKELENKRKERAQVAYERRKQLAKLRVKAEKAAEEKLGPQLAVIAPIKEQVKIPREKPYIYLKGEENGKTIITWNAHDSIATDATFTSEADNTIVESITFIELLISSLVMVNLFMRVVQYQ
;
A
#
# COMPACT_ATOMS: atom_id res chain seq x y z
N MET A 1 8.22 8.95 12.91
CA MET A 1 8.02 8.38 11.56
C MET A 1 6.59 7.89 11.45
N VAL A 2 5.70 8.66 10.82
CA VAL A 2 4.31 8.23 10.61
C VAL A 2 4.31 7.22 9.47
N SER A 3 4.04 5.95 9.77
CA SER A 3 3.77 4.96 8.74
C SER A 3 2.48 5.38 8.03
N GLY A 4 2.57 5.74 6.74
CA GLY A 4 1.43 6.09 5.89
C GLY A 4 0.45 4.92 5.62
N SER A 5 0.41 3.92 6.50
CA SER A 5 -0.49 2.77 6.50
C SER A 5 -1.70 3.02 7.40
N GLY A 6 -2.41 4.11 7.17
CA GLY A 6 -3.76 4.29 7.72
C GLY A 6 -4.79 3.43 7.00
N ILE A 7 -5.99 3.25 7.58
CA ILE A 7 -7.11 2.55 6.93
C ILE A 7 -7.44 3.26 5.61
N SER A 8 -7.15 2.61 4.49
CA SER A 8 -7.52 3.09 3.16
C SER A 8 -8.80 2.40 2.68
N ALA A 9 -9.77 3.17 2.18
CA ALA A 9 -10.95 2.61 1.52
C ALA A 9 -10.58 1.81 0.25
N ARG A 10 -9.42 2.14 -0.37
CA ARG A 10 -8.90 1.53 -1.59
C ARG A 10 -8.10 0.26 -1.31
N ARG A 11 -8.05 -0.61 -2.32
CA ARG A 11 -7.29 -1.87 -2.30
C ARG A 11 -5.79 -1.57 -2.35
N ILE A 12 -5.04 -2.07 -1.38
CA ILE A 12 -3.58 -1.91 -1.30
C ILE A 12 -2.93 -3.11 -1.98
N VAL A 13 -2.01 -2.84 -2.92
CA VAL A 13 -1.22 -3.88 -3.58
C VAL A 13 0.19 -3.88 -2.99
N VAL A 14 0.64 -5.01 -2.46
CA VAL A 14 1.94 -5.18 -1.80
C VAL A 14 2.84 -6.06 -2.67
N ASP A 15 4.05 -5.58 -2.97
CA ASP A 15 5.11 -6.36 -3.60
C ASP A 15 5.80 -7.22 -2.53
N ALA A 16 5.72 -8.55 -2.66
CA ALA A 16 6.30 -9.47 -1.68
C ALA A 16 7.78 -9.78 -1.93
N ARG A 17 8.37 -9.27 -3.01
CA ARG A 17 9.79 -9.53 -3.32
C ARG A 17 10.70 -9.19 -2.15
N HIS A 18 11.58 -10.12 -1.81
CA HIS A 18 12.58 -9.96 -0.76
C HIS A 18 12.03 -9.53 0.61
N HIS A 19 10.76 -9.83 0.88
CA HIS A 19 10.20 -9.69 2.23
C HIS A 19 10.40 -10.99 3.02
N MET A 20 10.55 -10.88 4.34
CA MET A 20 10.65 -12.02 5.25
C MET A 20 9.25 -12.57 5.52
N LEU A 21 8.99 -13.84 5.14
CA LEU A 21 7.65 -14.47 5.15
C LEU A 21 6.86 -14.19 6.44
N GLY A 22 7.46 -14.46 7.60
CA GLY A 22 6.78 -14.33 8.89
C GLY A 22 6.49 -12.88 9.28
N ARG A 23 7.45 -11.97 9.05
CA ARG A 23 7.29 -10.53 9.36
C ARG A 23 6.23 -9.90 8.47
N LEU A 24 6.29 -10.19 7.17
CA LEU A 24 5.27 -9.75 6.21
C LEU A 24 3.88 -10.25 6.62
N SER A 25 3.76 -11.55 6.95
CA SER A 25 2.48 -12.15 7.34
C SER A 25 1.88 -11.51 8.58
N SER A 26 2.71 -11.16 9.58
CA SER A 26 2.24 -10.55 10.83
C SER A 26 1.62 -9.17 10.60
N MET A 27 2.30 -8.32 9.82
CA MET A 27 1.81 -6.99 9.49
C MET A 27 0.54 -7.06 8.64
N LEU A 28 0.53 -7.94 7.64
CA LEU A 28 -0.67 -8.17 6.82
C LEU A 28 -1.85 -8.67 7.64
N ALA A 29 -1.64 -9.59 8.59
CA ALA A 29 -2.70 -10.11 9.44
C ALA A 29 -3.36 -8.98 10.26
N LYS A 30 -2.56 -8.04 10.79
CA LYS A 30 -3.08 -6.89 11.53
C LYS A 30 -3.90 -5.97 10.63
N GLU A 31 -3.40 -5.65 9.44
CA GLU A 31 -4.12 -4.77 8.49
C GLU A 31 -5.45 -5.38 8.01
N LEU A 32 -5.47 -6.68 7.76
CA LEU A 32 -6.71 -7.39 7.38
C LEU A 32 -7.77 -7.33 8.49
N LEU A 33 -7.34 -7.43 9.76
CA LEU A 33 -8.21 -7.31 10.94
C LEU A 33 -8.68 -5.86 11.19
N ASN A 34 -7.89 -4.87 10.79
CA ASN A 34 -8.26 -3.45 10.77
C ASN A 34 -9.25 -3.11 9.66
N GLY A 35 -9.51 -4.03 8.73
CA GLY A 35 -10.51 -3.84 7.66
C GLY A 35 -9.92 -3.57 6.28
N GLN A 36 -8.59 -3.50 6.14
CA GLN A 36 -7.97 -3.21 4.86
C GLN A 36 -8.15 -4.35 3.85
N ARG A 37 -8.30 -3.98 2.56
CA ARG A 37 -8.32 -4.91 1.43
C ARG A 37 -6.93 -4.98 0.82
N VAL A 38 -6.23 -6.10 1.03
CA VAL A 38 -4.83 -6.25 0.64
C VAL A 38 -4.66 -7.32 -0.43
N VAL A 39 -3.86 -7.00 -1.45
CA VAL A 39 -3.43 -7.92 -2.48
C VAL A 39 -1.93 -8.05 -2.43
N VAL A 40 -1.43 -9.26 -2.25
CA VAL A 40 0.00 -9.56 -2.27
C VAL A 40 0.36 -10.21 -3.59
N VAL A 41 1.36 -9.66 -4.27
CA VAL A 41 1.88 -10.16 -5.55
C VAL A 41 3.33 -10.59 -5.41
N ARG A 42 3.80 -11.44 -6.33
CA ARG A 42 5.19 -11.97 -6.37
C ARG A 42 5.57 -12.80 -5.15
N CYS A 43 4.66 -13.68 -4.74
CA CYS A 43 4.87 -14.52 -3.55
C CYS A 43 6.03 -15.51 -3.71
N GLU A 44 6.40 -15.86 -4.93
CA GLU A 44 7.56 -16.69 -5.26
C GLU A 44 8.90 -16.03 -4.87
N GLU A 45 8.96 -14.70 -4.81
CA GLU A 45 10.17 -13.95 -4.44
C GLU A 45 10.26 -13.61 -2.94
N ILE A 46 9.37 -14.15 -2.11
CA ILE A 46 9.44 -14.02 -0.64
C ILE A 46 10.67 -14.77 -0.10
N CYS A 47 11.30 -14.22 0.93
CA CYS A 47 12.45 -14.81 1.60
C CYS A 47 12.08 -15.51 2.91
N LEU A 48 12.81 -16.59 3.19
CA LEU A 48 12.87 -17.28 4.46
C LEU A 48 14.32 -17.26 4.96
N SER A 49 14.53 -16.95 6.23
CA SER A 49 15.87 -16.99 6.83
C SER A 49 16.38 -18.42 6.91
N GLY A 50 17.69 -18.62 6.75
CA GLY A 50 18.32 -19.94 6.73
C GLY A 50 18.41 -20.53 5.33
N GLY A 51 19.39 -21.42 5.15
CA GLY A 51 19.66 -22.07 3.87
C GLY A 51 18.53 -23.00 3.40
N LEU A 52 18.55 -23.30 2.10
CA LEU A 52 17.52 -24.08 1.41
C LEU A 52 17.31 -25.46 2.04
N VAL A 53 18.39 -26.19 2.36
CA VAL A 53 18.33 -27.53 2.98
C VAL A 53 17.55 -27.49 4.30
N ARG A 54 17.86 -26.54 5.19
CA ARG A 54 17.18 -26.40 6.49
C ARG A 54 15.68 -26.14 6.30
N GLN A 55 15.33 -25.23 5.39
CA GLN A 55 13.93 -24.87 5.15
C GLN A 55 13.17 -25.98 4.44
N LYS A 56 13.81 -26.69 3.51
CA LYS A 56 13.27 -27.90 2.88
C LYS A 56 12.97 -28.98 3.91
N MET A 57 13.93 -29.30 4.78
CA MET A 57 13.74 -30.31 5.83
C MET A 57 12.60 -29.94 6.78
N LYS A 58 12.47 -28.65 7.12
CA LYS A 58 11.33 -28.15 7.91
C LYS A 58 10.00 -28.39 7.20
N TYR A 59 9.93 -28.10 5.90
CA TYR A 59 8.72 -28.27 5.11
C TYR A 59 8.39 -29.75 4.86
N LEU A 60 9.39 -30.60 4.56
CA LEU A 60 9.21 -32.05 4.43
C LEU A 60 8.68 -32.70 5.71
N ARG A 61 9.14 -32.27 6.89
CA ARG A 61 8.54 -32.71 8.17
C ARG A 61 7.08 -32.31 8.30
N PHE A 62 6.69 -31.14 7.79
CA PHE A 62 5.29 -30.74 7.73
C PHE A 62 4.49 -31.66 6.80
N LEU A 63 5.04 -32.07 5.66
CA LEU A 63 4.36 -32.99 4.73
C LEU A 63 4.09 -34.38 5.31
N ARG A 64 4.98 -34.86 6.17
CA ARG A 64 4.80 -36.12 6.89
C ARG A 64 3.61 -36.10 7.86
N LYS A 65 3.14 -34.91 8.27
CA LYS A 65 1.96 -34.79 9.15
C LYS A 65 0.70 -35.08 8.35
N ARG A 66 0.14 -36.27 8.52
CA ARG A 66 -1.12 -36.71 7.89
C ARG A 66 -2.01 -37.40 8.92
N MET A 67 -3.32 -37.36 8.70
CA MET A 67 -4.25 -38.21 9.46
C MET A 67 -3.99 -39.67 9.07
N ASN A 68 -3.83 -40.56 10.06
CA ASN A 68 -3.50 -41.96 9.81
C ASN A 68 -4.67 -42.73 9.19
N THR A 69 -5.90 -42.44 9.64
CA THR A 69 -7.12 -43.14 9.18
C THR A 69 -7.51 -42.77 7.76
N LYS A 70 -7.74 -41.47 7.50
CA LYS A 70 -8.14 -40.97 6.18
C LYS A 70 -7.37 -39.68 5.84
N PRO A 71 -6.26 -39.78 5.09
CA PRO A 71 -5.39 -38.64 4.78
C PRO A 71 -6.11 -37.45 4.13
N SER A 72 -7.21 -37.69 3.40
CA SER A 72 -7.99 -36.63 2.75
C SER A 72 -8.72 -35.70 3.74
N HIS A 73 -9.05 -36.16 4.95
CA HIS A 73 -9.62 -35.33 6.03
C HIS A 73 -8.53 -34.72 6.92
N GLY A 74 -7.26 -35.03 6.65
CA GLY A 74 -6.13 -34.50 7.41
C GLY A 74 -5.74 -33.08 7.00
N PRO A 75 -4.60 -32.59 7.54
CA PRO A 75 -4.05 -31.29 7.16
C PRO A 75 -3.71 -31.24 5.66
N ILE A 76 -4.24 -30.24 4.96
CA ILE A 76 -3.90 -29.99 3.55
C ILE A 76 -2.56 -29.25 3.47
N HIS A 77 -1.66 -29.78 2.65
CA HIS A 77 -0.33 -29.23 2.45
C HIS A 77 -0.25 -28.49 1.11
N PHE A 78 -0.36 -27.17 1.12
CA PHE A 78 -0.29 -26.37 -0.10
C PHE A 78 1.14 -26.17 -0.60
N ARG A 79 1.40 -26.49 -1.87
CA ARG A 79 2.73 -26.38 -2.50
C ARG A 79 3.02 -25.01 -3.10
N ALA A 80 1.99 -24.32 -3.58
CA ALA A 80 2.15 -23.03 -4.25
C ALA A 80 2.57 -21.94 -3.25
N PRO A 81 3.52 -21.05 -3.59
CA PRO A 81 4.03 -20.04 -2.68
C PRO A 81 2.95 -19.05 -2.22
N SER A 82 1.97 -18.73 -3.08
CA SER A 82 0.81 -17.90 -2.69
C SER A 82 0.00 -18.54 -1.57
N LYS A 83 -0.25 -19.85 -1.67
CA LYS A 83 -1.03 -20.62 -0.70
C LYS A 83 -0.25 -20.89 0.59
N ILE A 84 1.07 -21.01 0.51
CA ILE A 84 1.93 -21.06 1.70
C ILE A 84 1.84 -19.75 2.48
N LEU A 85 1.92 -18.61 1.81
CA LEU A 85 1.73 -17.29 2.44
C LEU A 85 0.32 -17.17 3.03
N TRP A 86 -0.72 -17.52 2.26
CA TRP A 86 -2.11 -17.49 2.73
C TRP A 86 -2.31 -18.36 3.97
N ARG A 87 -1.74 -19.57 4.01
CA ARG A 87 -1.81 -20.46 5.18
C ARG A 87 -1.07 -19.86 6.39
N THR A 88 0.03 -19.16 6.17
CA THR A 88 0.79 -18.48 7.22
C THR A 88 -0.03 -17.34 7.83
N ILE A 89 -0.65 -16.50 6.99
CA ILE A 89 -1.53 -15.41 7.44
C ILE A 89 -2.79 -15.96 8.13
N ARG A 90 -3.40 -17.04 7.60
CA ARG A 90 -4.50 -17.75 8.25
C ARG A 90 -4.14 -18.27 9.64
N GLY A 91 -2.88 -18.67 9.86
CA GLY A 91 -2.39 -19.06 11.18
C GLY A 91 -2.27 -17.91 12.17
N MET A 92 -2.19 -16.67 11.69
CA MET A 92 -2.09 -15.44 12.50
C MET A 92 -3.45 -14.74 12.70
N ILE A 93 -4.50 -15.18 12.01
CA ILE A 93 -5.87 -14.65 12.10
C ILE A 93 -6.77 -15.68 12.83
N PRO A 94 -7.70 -15.24 13.70
CA PRO A 94 -8.70 -16.12 14.32
C PRO A 94 -9.77 -16.58 13.30
N HIS A 95 -9.35 -17.37 12.31
CA HIS A 95 -10.09 -17.74 11.11
C HIS A 95 -11.31 -18.64 11.34
N LYS A 96 -11.47 -19.21 12.54
CA LYS A 96 -12.68 -19.95 12.93
C LYS A 96 -13.86 -19.04 13.26
N THR A 97 -13.60 -17.75 13.53
CA THR A 97 -14.64 -16.75 13.82
C THR A 97 -15.14 -16.10 12.53
N LYS A 98 -16.39 -15.60 12.54
CA LYS A 98 -16.96 -14.85 11.40
C LYS A 98 -16.10 -13.63 11.03
N ARG A 99 -15.60 -12.89 12.04
CA ARG A 99 -14.69 -11.74 11.84
C ARG A 99 -13.39 -12.16 11.14
N GLY A 100 -12.77 -13.24 11.60
CA GLY A 100 -11.51 -13.74 11.00
C GLY A 100 -11.70 -14.28 9.59
N ALA A 101 -12.82 -14.95 9.33
CA ALA A 101 -13.19 -15.38 7.97
C ALA A 101 -13.38 -14.18 7.03
N ALA A 102 -14.08 -13.12 7.49
CA ALA A 102 -14.23 -11.88 6.74
C ALA A 102 -12.88 -11.18 6.48
N ALA A 103 -11.95 -11.19 7.46
CA ALA A 103 -10.61 -10.66 7.28
C ALA A 103 -9.81 -11.44 6.22
N LEU A 104 -9.88 -12.78 6.22
CA LEU A 104 -9.24 -13.59 5.19
C LEU A 104 -9.85 -13.40 3.80
N ALA A 105 -11.15 -13.14 3.69
CA ALA A 105 -11.80 -12.84 2.41
C ALA A 105 -11.31 -11.54 1.78
N ARG A 106 -10.77 -10.60 2.57
CA ARG A 106 -10.16 -9.35 2.06
C ARG A 106 -8.77 -9.55 1.47
N LEU A 107 -8.11 -10.66 1.78
CA LEU A 107 -6.76 -10.99 1.31
C LEU A 107 -6.81 -11.69 -0.04
N LYS A 108 -6.08 -11.16 -1.03
CA LYS A 108 -5.77 -11.88 -2.28
C LYS A 108 -4.27 -12.06 -2.40
N VAL A 109 -3.85 -13.22 -2.89
CA VAL A 109 -2.44 -13.59 -2.96
C VAL A 109 -2.17 -14.25 -4.31
N TYR A 110 -1.14 -13.80 -5.00
CA TYR A 110 -0.79 -14.26 -6.36
C TYR A 110 0.71 -14.56 -6.49
N GLU A 111 1.02 -15.57 -7.31
CA GLU A 111 2.33 -15.74 -7.93
C GLU A 111 2.50 -14.78 -9.11
N GLY A 112 3.69 -14.21 -9.26
CA GLY A 112 3.97 -13.16 -10.23
C GLY A 112 3.05 -11.94 -10.03
N VAL A 113 2.85 -11.16 -11.10
CA VAL A 113 1.94 -10.02 -11.11
C VAL A 113 0.93 -10.15 -12.25
N PRO A 114 -0.33 -10.53 -11.95
CA PRO A 114 -1.32 -10.72 -13.00
C PRO A 114 -1.90 -9.39 -13.55
N PRO A 115 -2.55 -9.41 -14.73
CA PRO A 115 -2.97 -8.22 -15.50
C PRO A 115 -3.91 -7.16 -14.89
N PRO A 116 -4.58 -7.35 -13.75
CA PRO A 116 -5.21 -6.20 -13.07
C PRO A 116 -4.24 -5.43 -12.14
N TYR A 117 -3.06 -5.98 -11.81
CA TYR A 117 -2.13 -5.39 -10.83
C TYR A 117 -0.75 -5.03 -11.39
N ASP A 118 -0.49 -5.31 -12.66
CA ASP A 118 0.78 -5.06 -13.34
C ASP A 118 1.06 -3.56 -13.55
N LYS A 119 0.01 -2.78 -13.82
CA LYS A 119 0.07 -1.32 -14.03
C LYS A 119 -0.11 -0.51 -12.74
N ILE A 120 -0.52 -1.15 -11.64
CA ILE A 120 -0.78 -0.47 -10.37
C ILE A 120 0.54 -0.27 -9.59
N LYS A 121 0.68 0.87 -8.91
CA LYS A 121 1.81 1.10 -7.99
C LYS A 121 1.73 0.08 -6.84
N ARG A 122 2.78 -0.72 -6.72
CA ARG A 122 2.91 -1.74 -5.67
C ARG A 122 3.69 -1.15 -4.50
N MET A 123 3.16 -1.32 -3.30
CA MET A 123 3.75 -0.84 -2.06
C MET A 123 4.71 -1.89 -1.49
N VAL A 124 5.67 -1.41 -0.72
CA VAL A 124 6.65 -2.23 0.00
C VAL A 124 6.46 -1.98 1.49
N ILE A 125 6.69 -3.00 2.31
CA ILE A 125 6.61 -2.90 3.77
C ILE A 125 8.04 -2.93 4.31
N PRO A 126 8.64 -1.77 4.65
CA PRO A 126 10.05 -1.68 5.04
C PRO A 126 10.39 -2.61 6.21
N ASP A 127 9.51 -2.69 7.21
CA ASP A 127 9.72 -3.51 8.40
C ASP A 127 9.78 -5.01 8.14
N ALA A 128 9.34 -5.46 6.98
CA ALA A 128 9.40 -6.86 6.58
C ALA A 128 10.50 -7.12 5.53
N LEU A 129 11.23 -6.11 5.04
CA LEU A 129 12.27 -6.31 4.04
C LEU A 129 13.46 -7.11 4.59
N LYS A 130 13.91 -8.11 3.82
CA LYS A 130 15.09 -8.93 4.12
C LYS A 130 16.32 -8.07 4.39
N VAL A 131 16.58 -7.06 3.56
CA VAL A 131 17.78 -6.21 3.67
C VAL A 131 17.87 -5.48 5.02
N LEU A 132 16.73 -5.13 5.62
CA LEU A 132 16.68 -4.46 6.91
C LEU A 132 16.61 -5.43 8.09
N ARG A 133 16.19 -6.68 7.86
CA ARG A 133 15.85 -7.64 8.92
C ARG A 133 16.79 -8.84 9.03
N LEU A 134 17.62 -9.08 8.01
CA LEU A 134 18.60 -10.16 7.99
C LEU A 134 19.99 -9.55 7.83
N GLN A 135 20.88 -9.85 8.77
CA GLN A 135 22.26 -9.39 8.74
C GLN A 135 22.99 -9.96 7.50
N ALA A 136 23.92 -9.17 6.95
CA ALA A 136 24.72 -9.57 5.80
C ALA A 136 25.49 -10.88 6.10
N GLY A 137 25.66 -11.73 5.09
CA GLY A 137 26.32 -13.04 5.22
C GLY A 137 25.39 -14.20 5.65
N HIS A 138 24.23 -13.92 6.25
CA HIS A 138 23.28 -14.98 6.58
C HIS A 138 22.56 -15.53 5.34
N LYS A 139 22.61 -16.86 5.19
CA LYS A 139 21.89 -17.58 4.13
C LYS A 139 20.37 -17.38 4.27
N TYR A 140 19.70 -17.27 3.12
CA TYR A 140 18.25 -17.25 3.01
C TYR A 140 17.83 -18.13 1.83
N CYS A 141 16.56 -18.53 1.79
CA CYS A 141 15.98 -19.19 0.62
C CYS A 141 14.78 -18.40 0.10
N LEU A 142 14.55 -18.51 -1.20
CA LEU A 142 13.35 -17.98 -1.85
C LEU A 142 12.22 -18.99 -1.73
N LEU A 143 11.02 -18.50 -1.44
CA LEU A 143 9.84 -19.32 -1.27
C LEU A 143 9.48 -20.06 -2.57
N GLY A 144 9.69 -19.43 -3.74
CA GLY A 144 9.50 -20.07 -5.04
C GLY A 144 10.43 -21.28 -5.24
N LYS A 145 11.73 -21.14 -4.92
CA LYS A 145 12.70 -22.25 -5.00
C LYS A 145 12.33 -23.39 -4.05
N LEU A 146 11.99 -23.05 -2.79
CA LEU A 146 11.52 -24.05 -1.83
C LEU A 146 10.26 -24.76 -2.33
N SER A 147 9.30 -24.00 -2.89
CA SER A 147 8.03 -24.52 -3.40
C SER A 147 8.25 -25.48 -4.57
N SER A 148 9.13 -25.13 -5.50
CA SER A 148 9.52 -25.99 -6.63
C SER A 148 10.03 -27.34 -6.14
N GLU A 149 10.96 -27.36 -5.19
CA GLU A 149 11.53 -28.60 -4.64
C GLU A 149 10.54 -29.49 -3.87
N VAL A 150 9.42 -28.94 -3.39
CA VAL A 150 8.43 -29.69 -2.61
C VAL A 150 7.23 -30.14 -3.46
N GLY A 151 7.20 -29.79 -4.74
CA GLY A 151 6.18 -30.22 -5.71
C GLY A 151 5.30 -29.10 -6.26
N TRP A 152 5.84 -27.89 -6.45
CA TRP A 152 5.15 -26.82 -7.20
C TRP A 152 5.67 -26.76 -8.64
N ASN A 153 4.82 -27.13 -9.59
CA ASN A 153 5.21 -27.35 -11.00
C ASN A 153 5.27 -26.06 -11.85
N HIS A 154 4.68 -24.96 -11.40
CA HIS A 154 4.55 -23.74 -12.20
C HIS A 154 5.71 -22.75 -12.02
N TYR A 155 6.81 -23.17 -11.41
CA TYR A 155 7.95 -22.30 -11.11
C TYR A 155 8.54 -21.68 -12.38
N ASP A 156 8.84 -22.50 -13.39
CA ASP A 156 9.46 -22.05 -14.64
C ASP A 156 8.47 -21.23 -15.49
N THR A 157 7.22 -21.66 -15.57
CA THR A 157 6.16 -20.91 -16.27
C THR A 157 5.98 -19.50 -15.70
N ILE A 158 5.93 -19.36 -14.38
CA ILE A 158 5.81 -18.03 -13.74
C ILE A 158 7.05 -17.19 -13.99
N LYS A 159 8.25 -17.79 -13.97
CA LYS A 159 9.51 -17.09 -14.26
C LYS A 159 9.51 -16.52 -15.68
N GLU A 160 9.06 -17.28 -16.68
CA GLU A 160 8.92 -16.83 -18.06
C GLU A 160 7.90 -15.68 -18.21
N LEU A 161 6.72 -15.82 -17.59
CA LEU A 161 5.68 -14.79 -17.62
C LEU A 161 6.15 -13.49 -16.96
N GLU A 162 6.88 -13.58 -15.85
CA GLU A 162 7.46 -12.43 -15.17
C GLU A 162 8.55 -11.75 -16.00
N ASN A 163 9.34 -12.51 -16.77
CA ASN A 163 10.32 -11.94 -17.70
C ASN A 163 9.64 -11.16 -18.83
N LYS A 164 8.63 -11.75 -19.49
CA LYS A 164 7.80 -11.06 -20.50
C LYS A 164 7.16 -9.78 -19.95
N ARG A 165 6.69 -9.82 -18.69
CA ARG A 165 6.15 -8.63 -18.01
C ARG A 165 7.21 -7.56 -17.77
N LYS A 166 8.43 -7.95 -17.35
CA LYS A 166 9.54 -7.01 -17.12
C LYS A 166 9.98 -6.33 -18.41
N GLU A 167 10.03 -7.04 -19.53
CA GLU A 167 10.32 -6.48 -20.85
C GLU A 167 9.30 -5.39 -21.21
N ARG A 168 8.00 -5.69 -21.10
CA ARG A 168 6.93 -4.70 -21.32
C ARG A 168 7.02 -3.51 -20.37
N ALA A 169 7.35 -3.77 -19.10
CA ALA A 169 7.52 -2.73 -18.09
C ALA A 169 8.73 -1.82 -18.38
N GLN A 170 9.81 -2.37 -18.95
CA GLN A 170 11.01 -1.62 -19.34
C GLN A 170 10.67 -0.62 -20.45
N VAL A 171 9.97 -1.05 -21.50
CA VAL A 171 9.50 -0.16 -22.58
C VAL A 171 8.63 0.97 -22.03
N ALA A 172 7.68 0.64 -21.15
CA ALA A 172 6.82 1.64 -20.50
C ALA A 172 7.61 2.61 -19.61
N TYR A 173 8.64 2.13 -18.92
CA TYR A 173 9.52 2.95 -18.08
C TYR A 173 10.34 3.94 -18.89
N GLU A 174 10.94 3.50 -19.99
CA GLU A 174 11.74 4.35 -20.89
C GLU A 174 10.88 5.47 -21.49
N ARG A 175 9.68 5.13 -21.97
CA ARG A 175 8.70 6.12 -22.43
C ARG A 175 8.35 7.13 -21.33
N ARG A 176 8.08 6.67 -20.10
CA ARG A 176 7.78 7.56 -18.96
C ARG A 176 8.97 8.47 -18.62
N LYS A 177 10.21 7.95 -18.67
CA LYS A 177 11.43 8.72 -18.42
C LYS A 177 11.62 9.82 -19.47
N GLN A 178 11.39 9.52 -20.74
CA GLN A 178 11.44 10.51 -21.82
C GLN A 178 10.36 11.59 -21.65
N LEU A 179 9.13 11.19 -21.36
CA LEU A 179 8.03 12.13 -21.10
C LEU A 179 8.31 13.03 -19.90
N ALA A 180 8.86 12.51 -18.81
CA ALA A 180 9.26 13.31 -17.65
C ALA A 180 10.34 14.34 -18.02
N LYS A 181 11.33 13.96 -18.84
CA LYS A 181 12.36 14.89 -19.34
C LYS A 181 11.75 16.01 -20.20
N LEU A 182 10.80 15.66 -21.09
CA LEU A 182 10.10 16.64 -21.91
C LEU A 182 9.23 17.57 -21.06
N ARG A 183 8.57 17.04 -20.02
CA ARG A 183 7.75 17.81 -19.10
C ARG A 183 8.57 18.88 -18.37
N VAL A 184 9.74 18.51 -17.82
CA VAL A 184 10.63 19.48 -17.16
C VAL A 184 11.11 20.58 -18.12
N LYS A 185 11.37 20.24 -19.40
CA LYS A 185 11.71 21.24 -20.42
C LYS A 185 10.53 22.17 -20.72
N ALA A 186 9.33 21.62 -20.84
CA ALA A 186 8.12 22.40 -21.09
C ALA A 186 7.78 23.31 -19.91
N GLU A 187 7.97 22.85 -18.67
CA GLU A 187 7.79 23.65 -17.46
C GLU A 187 8.73 24.87 -17.46
N LYS A 188 10.02 24.68 -17.80
CA LYS A 188 10.98 25.79 -17.95
C LYS A 188 10.61 26.77 -19.07
N ALA A 189 10.25 26.25 -20.24
CA ALA A 189 9.84 27.09 -21.37
C ALA A 189 8.52 27.84 -21.12
N ALA A 190 7.64 27.28 -20.28
CA ALA A 190 6.41 27.95 -19.86
C ALA A 190 6.70 29.03 -18.80
N GLU A 191 7.62 28.78 -17.86
CA GLU A 191 8.05 29.75 -16.85
C GLU A 191 8.61 31.03 -17.49
N GLU A 192 9.44 30.90 -18.53
CA GLU A 192 9.96 32.04 -19.31
C GLU A 192 8.84 32.88 -19.96
N LYS A 193 7.74 32.24 -20.38
CA LYS A 193 6.61 32.90 -21.07
C LYS A 193 5.56 33.47 -20.12
N LEU A 194 5.32 32.81 -18.98
CA LEU A 194 4.30 33.17 -17.99
C LEU A 194 4.83 34.05 -16.85
N GLY A 195 6.14 34.36 -16.82
CA GLY A 195 6.86 35.08 -15.75
C GLY A 195 6.00 35.94 -14.78
N PRO A 196 5.47 37.10 -15.21
CA PRO A 196 4.72 37.99 -14.31
C PRO A 196 3.37 37.41 -13.82
N GLN A 197 2.75 36.50 -14.57
CA GLN A 197 1.48 35.86 -14.20
C GLN A 197 1.66 34.75 -13.15
N LEU A 198 2.84 34.10 -13.13
CA LEU A 198 3.18 33.11 -12.09
C LEU A 198 3.34 33.77 -10.71
N ALA A 199 3.82 35.01 -10.66
CA ALA A 199 3.91 35.79 -9.42
C ALA A 199 2.54 36.13 -8.81
N VAL A 200 1.49 36.23 -9.65
CA VAL A 200 0.10 36.40 -9.20
C VAL A 200 -0.50 35.09 -8.65
N ILE A 201 -0.05 33.95 -9.17
CA ILE A 201 -0.53 32.61 -8.75
C ILE A 201 0.24 32.07 -7.52
N ALA A 202 1.49 32.48 -7.32
CA ALA A 202 2.33 32.05 -6.19
C ALA A 202 1.70 32.30 -4.80
N PRO A 203 1.10 33.48 -4.50
CA PRO A 203 0.42 33.71 -3.22
C PRO A 203 -0.87 32.88 -3.03
N ILE A 204 -1.52 32.43 -4.12
CA ILE A 204 -2.72 31.57 -4.04
C ILE A 204 -2.38 30.14 -3.56
N LYS A 205 -1.09 29.78 -3.52
CA LYS A 205 -0.58 28.50 -3.00
C LYS A 205 -0.07 28.56 -1.55
N GLU A 206 -0.35 29.62 -0.80
CA GLU A 206 0.05 29.67 0.62
C GLU A 206 -0.67 28.60 1.44
N GLN A 207 0.11 27.70 2.04
CA GLN A 207 -0.35 26.84 3.12
C GLN A 207 -0.46 27.69 4.39
N VAL A 208 -1.68 27.96 4.84
CA VAL A 208 -1.91 28.68 6.10
C VAL A 208 -1.68 27.70 7.26
N LYS A 209 -0.56 27.89 7.97
CA LYS A 209 -0.22 27.14 9.19
C LYS A 209 -0.38 28.03 10.42
N ILE A 210 -1.31 27.68 11.31
CA ILE A 210 -1.58 28.46 12.51
C ILE A 210 -0.92 27.77 13.72
N PRO A 211 0.03 28.44 14.41
CA PRO A 211 0.74 27.86 15.54
C PRO A 211 -0.18 27.73 16.78
N ARG A 212 0.16 26.77 17.66
CA ARG A 212 -0.56 26.50 18.94
C ARG A 212 -0.66 27.70 19.88
N GLU A 213 0.23 28.68 19.73
CA GLU A 213 0.30 29.87 20.57
C GLU A 213 -0.90 30.82 20.36
N LYS A 214 -1.67 30.65 19.27
CA LYS A 214 -2.89 31.42 19.03
C LYS A 214 -4.09 30.73 19.68
N PRO A 215 -4.74 31.33 20.70
CA PRO A 215 -5.79 30.67 21.47
C PRO A 215 -7.16 30.60 20.77
N TYR A 216 -7.40 31.42 19.74
CA TYR A 216 -8.64 31.45 18.97
C TYR A 216 -8.39 31.76 17.49
N ILE A 217 -9.19 31.15 16.61
CA ILE A 217 -9.22 31.44 15.17
C ILE A 217 -10.68 31.56 14.75
N TYR A 218 -11.01 32.66 14.07
CA TYR A 218 -12.31 32.87 13.44
C TYR A 218 -12.12 33.04 11.94
N LEU A 219 -12.66 32.11 11.16
CA LEU A 219 -12.68 32.16 9.70
C LEU A 219 -14.09 32.48 9.24
N LYS A 220 -14.30 33.65 8.63
CA LYS A 220 -15.60 34.08 8.12
C LYS A 220 -15.53 34.27 6.61
N GLY A 221 -16.36 33.52 5.90
CA GLY A 221 -16.61 33.71 4.47
C GLY A 221 -17.65 34.80 4.24
N GLU A 222 -17.76 35.25 3.01
CA GLU A 222 -18.63 36.37 2.63
C GLU A 222 -20.10 35.98 2.78
N GLU A 223 -20.51 34.84 2.21
CA GLU A 223 -21.85 34.24 2.33
C GLU A 223 -21.79 32.71 2.11
N ASN A 224 -22.77 31.98 2.62
CA ASN A 224 -22.90 30.53 2.41
C ASN A 224 -22.86 30.17 0.92
N GLY A 225 -21.83 29.42 0.50
CA GLY A 225 -21.66 28.93 -0.86
C GLY A 225 -20.91 29.87 -1.83
N LYS A 226 -20.59 31.11 -1.45
CA LYS A 226 -19.74 32.01 -2.25
C LYS A 226 -18.25 31.77 -1.99
N THR A 227 -17.85 31.64 -0.73
CA THR A 227 -16.44 31.41 -0.38
C THR A 227 -16.13 29.92 -0.43
N ILE A 228 -15.52 29.49 -1.53
CA ILE A 228 -15.13 28.10 -1.78
C ILE A 228 -13.60 27.99 -1.72
N ILE A 229 -13.09 27.14 -0.83
CA ILE A 229 -11.68 26.81 -0.72
C ILE A 229 -11.47 25.43 -1.36
N THR A 230 -10.75 25.40 -2.48
CA THR A 230 -10.43 24.16 -3.21
C THR A 230 -8.95 23.87 -3.24
N TRP A 231 -8.56 22.61 -3.08
CA TRP A 231 -7.17 22.19 -3.16
C TRP A 231 -7.02 20.90 -3.94
N ASN A 232 -6.04 20.90 -4.84
CA ASN A 232 -5.78 19.80 -5.78
C ASN A 232 -4.33 19.34 -5.61
N ALA A 233 -4.03 18.77 -4.45
CA ALA A 233 -2.74 18.17 -4.16
C ALA A 233 -2.86 16.64 -4.08
N HIS A 234 -1.75 15.95 -4.36
CA HIS A 234 -1.75 14.51 -4.61
C HIS A 234 -1.01 13.71 -3.52
N ASP A 235 -0.37 14.36 -2.55
CA ASP A 235 0.29 13.72 -1.42
C ASP A 235 -0.61 13.68 -0.16
N SER A 236 -0.04 13.29 0.98
CA SER A 236 -0.82 13.03 2.20
C SER A 236 -1.39 14.30 2.84
N ILE A 237 -2.51 14.18 3.56
CA ILE A 237 -3.13 15.26 4.34
C ILE A 237 -2.14 15.95 5.30
N ALA A 238 -1.09 15.24 5.76
CA ALA A 238 -0.09 15.79 6.67
C ALA A 238 0.95 16.72 6.00
N THR A 239 1.11 16.65 4.68
CA THR A 239 2.08 17.46 3.92
C THR A 239 1.38 18.51 3.06
N ASP A 240 0.18 18.19 2.60
CA ASP A 240 -0.52 18.93 1.57
C ASP A 240 -1.93 19.34 2.01
N ALA A 241 -2.20 19.49 3.32
CA ALA A 241 -3.46 20.10 3.75
C ALA A 241 -3.50 21.58 3.32
N THR A 242 -4.61 22.00 2.71
CA THR A 242 -4.88 23.39 2.32
C THR A 242 -4.88 24.34 3.52
N PHE A 243 -5.29 23.83 4.67
CA PHE A 243 -5.39 24.54 5.92
C PHE A 243 -5.15 23.57 7.06
N THR A 244 -4.24 23.92 7.98
CA THR A 244 -3.98 23.13 9.18
C THR A 244 -4.01 24.05 10.40
N SER A 245 -4.98 23.82 11.29
CA SER A 245 -5.09 24.52 12.57
C SER A 245 -4.67 23.59 13.70
N GLU A 246 -3.72 24.03 14.51
CA GLU A 246 -3.34 23.37 15.76
C GLU A 246 -3.90 24.12 17.00
N ALA A 247 -4.78 25.11 16.81
CA ALA A 247 -5.37 25.89 17.89
C ALA A 247 -6.60 25.20 18.49
N ASP A 248 -6.77 25.32 19.82
CA ASP A 248 -7.82 24.64 20.58
C ASP A 248 -9.24 25.14 20.23
N ASN A 249 -9.39 26.42 19.83
CA ASN A 249 -10.68 27.03 19.48
C ASN A 249 -10.69 27.54 18.04
N THR A 250 -11.19 26.73 17.10
CA THR A 250 -11.35 27.13 15.68
C THR A 250 -12.84 27.24 15.33
N ILE A 251 -13.28 28.44 14.93
CA ILE A 251 -14.65 28.73 14.49
C ILE A 251 -14.61 29.06 12.98
N VAL A 252 -15.49 28.42 12.21
CA VAL A 252 -15.62 28.63 10.77
C VAL A 252 -17.07 28.94 10.43
N GLU A 253 -17.30 30.06 9.73
CA GLU A 253 -18.62 30.54 9.34
C GLU A 253 -18.62 30.88 7.83
N SER A 254 -19.68 30.52 7.11
CA SER A 254 -19.90 30.91 5.71
C SER A 254 -18.81 30.50 4.70
N ILE A 255 -18.04 29.43 4.99
CA ILE A 255 -16.97 28.90 4.11
C ILE A 255 -17.26 27.45 3.73
N THR A 256 -17.04 27.11 2.46
CA THR A 256 -17.18 25.74 1.94
C THR A 256 -15.81 25.20 1.51
N PHE A 257 -15.42 24.01 2.01
CA PHE A 257 -14.20 23.32 1.59
C PHE A 257 -14.53 22.23 0.58
N ILE A 258 -13.84 22.22 -0.57
CA ILE A 258 -14.04 21.21 -1.64
C ILE A 258 -12.70 20.56 -2.00
N GLU A 259 -12.66 19.23 -1.99
CA GLU A 259 -11.50 18.45 -2.40
C GLU A 259 -11.66 18.01 -3.87
N LEU A 260 -10.78 18.48 -4.77
CA LEU A 260 -10.86 18.17 -6.20
C LEU A 260 -9.94 17.00 -6.56
N LEU A 261 -10.42 15.76 -6.38
CA LEU A 261 -9.78 14.57 -6.95
C LEU A 261 -10.73 13.83 -7.90
N ILE A 262 -10.54 14.07 -9.20
CA ILE A 262 -10.91 13.23 -10.36
C ILE A 262 -12.36 12.70 -10.38
N SER A 263 -13.18 13.32 -11.25
CA SER A 263 -14.43 12.81 -11.86
C SER A 263 -15.47 12.20 -10.93
N SER A 264 -15.95 12.96 -9.95
CA SER A 264 -17.33 12.85 -9.46
C SER A 264 -17.62 14.04 -8.58
N LEU A 265 -18.72 14.74 -8.87
CA LEU A 265 -19.32 15.75 -8.02
C LEU A 265 -19.72 15.06 -6.70
N VAL A 266 -18.86 15.13 -5.68
CA VAL A 266 -19.19 14.68 -4.32
C VAL A 266 -19.13 15.91 -3.43
N MET A 267 -20.30 16.40 -3.03
CA MET A 267 -20.43 17.26 -1.86
C MET A 267 -19.99 16.45 -0.65
N VAL A 268 -18.71 16.53 -0.29
CA VAL A 268 -18.26 16.11 1.03
C VAL A 268 -18.58 17.26 1.95
N ASN A 269 -19.72 17.18 2.64
CA ASN A 269 -19.90 17.89 3.91
C ASN A 269 -18.78 17.38 4.82
N LEU A 270 -17.68 18.12 4.86
CA LEU A 270 -16.57 17.85 5.75
C LEU A 270 -17.12 18.04 7.17
N PHE A 271 -17.50 16.94 7.80
CA PHE A 271 -17.77 16.87 9.22
C PHE A 271 -16.47 17.21 9.94
N MET A 272 -16.18 18.50 10.12
CA MET A 272 -15.34 18.92 11.22
C MET A 272 -16.02 18.38 12.47
N ARG A 273 -15.28 17.63 13.27
CA ARG A 273 -15.73 17.16 14.57
C ARG A 273 -15.79 18.40 15.47
N VAL A 274 -16.89 19.15 15.35
CA VAL A 274 -17.26 20.18 16.30
C VAL A 274 -17.60 19.45 17.59
N VAL A 275 -16.67 19.45 18.54
CA VAL A 275 -17.03 19.20 19.93
C VAL A 275 -17.80 20.44 20.35
N GLN A 276 -19.12 20.41 20.16
CA GLN A 276 -20.01 21.36 20.83
C GLN A 276 -19.95 21.03 22.31
N TYR A 277 -19.25 21.87 23.08
CA TYR A 277 -19.59 22.07 24.48
C TYR A 277 -20.74 23.09 24.51
N GLN A 278 -21.91 22.65 24.97
CA GLN A 278 -22.71 23.49 25.87
C GLN A 278 -22.13 23.33 27.27
#